data_AF-A0AAN9TND5-F1
#
_entry.id   AF-A0AAN9TND5-F1
#
_cell.length_a   1.000
_cell.length_b   1.000
_cell.length_c   1.000
_cell.angle_alpha   90.00
_cell.angle_beta   90.00
_cell.angle_gamma   90.00
#
_symmetry.space_group_name_H-M   'P 1'
#
loop_
_entity.id
_entity.type
_entity.pdbx_description
1 polymer ?
#
loop_
_entity_poly.entity_id
_entity_poly.type
_entity_poly.pdbx_seq_one_letter_code
_entity_poly.pdbx_strand_id
1 'polypeptide(L)'
;MEIIAGCLFHLMQNIKKKVANCGLLTAFKNEPEITLQVRMVGALAFVPPGYVSAAFEQLQETLDARLDPLVEYFEDNYIGKLSRRGRKIPPFPISWWNVYDRTLEGAHRSNNYSEAAHRRLHYEMNVTHPSIWKFISALCRIQKGRDIYFDELNRGDGPPQKRTKYMRLDERFPMGKIF
;
A
#
# COMPACT_ATOMS: atom_id res chain seq x y z
N MET A 1 5.54 22.15 -5.99
CA MET A 1 6.28 21.09 -5.28
C MET A 1 5.53 19.80 -5.54
N GLU A 2 6.05 18.94 -6.41
CA GLU A 2 5.41 17.66 -6.73
C GLU A 2 5.37 16.79 -5.46
N ILE A 3 4.17 16.39 -5.05
CA ILE A 3 3.98 15.50 -3.91
C ILE A 3 4.27 14.08 -4.40
N ILE A 4 5.46 13.54 -4.08
CA ILE A 4 5.72 12.10 -4.23
C ILE A 4 4.93 11.39 -3.13
N ALA A 5 3.73 10.90 -3.48
CA ALA A 5 2.90 10.11 -2.58
C ALA A 5 3.19 8.62 -2.77
N GLY A 6 3.85 8.01 -1.80
CA GLY A 6 3.93 6.57 -1.64
C GLY A 6 2.52 5.95 -1.47
N CYS A 7 2.33 4.76 -2.02
CA CYS A 7 1.08 4.02 -1.92
C CYS A 7 1.16 3.01 -0.77
N LEU A 8 0.09 2.93 0.04
CA LEU A 8 -0.08 1.92 1.10
C LEU A 8 0.18 0.50 0.57
N PHE A 9 -0.12 0.24 -0.70
CA PHE A 9 0.21 -1.03 -1.36
C PHE A 9 1.66 -1.43 -1.23
N HIS A 10 2.53 -0.50 -1.57
CA HIS A 10 3.95 -0.75 -1.73
C HIS A 10 4.56 -0.87 -0.34
N LEU A 11 4.07 -0.08 0.62
CA LEU A 11 4.40 -0.25 2.03
C LEU A 11 4.04 -1.65 2.53
N MET A 12 2.78 -2.09 2.34
CA MET A 12 2.33 -3.41 2.78
C MET A 12 3.04 -4.55 2.04
N GLN A 13 3.34 -4.38 0.75
CA GLN A 13 4.15 -5.33 -0.01
C GLN A 13 5.58 -5.42 0.52
N ASN A 14 6.22 -4.30 0.82
CA ASN A 14 7.58 -4.25 1.34
C ASN A 14 7.65 -4.88 2.73
N ILE A 15 6.70 -4.59 3.61
CA ILE A 15 6.56 -5.26 4.92
C ILE A 15 6.42 -6.77 4.72
N LYS A 16 5.52 -7.23 3.85
CA LYS A 16 5.33 -8.67 3.59
C LYS A 16 6.58 -9.34 3.00
N LYS A 17 7.29 -8.66 2.09
CA LYS A 17 8.57 -9.14 1.55
C LYS A 17 9.62 -9.23 2.66
N LYS A 18 9.69 -8.25 3.56
CA LYS A 18 10.62 -8.30 4.68
C LYS A 18 10.29 -9.45 5.64
N VAL A 19 9.02 -9.64 6.00
CA VAL A 19 8.55 -10.78 6.81
C VAL A 19 8.98 -12.11 6.18
N ALA A 20 8.87 -12.23 4.85
CA ALA A 20 9.35 -13.39 4.11
C ALA A 20 10.86 -13.59 4.21
N ASN A 21 11.64 -12.53 3.99
CA ASN A 21 13.09 -12.58 4.07
C ASN A 21 13.60 -12.90 5.49
N CYS A 22 12.78 -12.66 6.52
CA CYS A 22 13.10 -13.02 7.91
C CYS A 22 12.71 -14.47 8.26
N GLY A 23 12.18 -15.25 7.31
CA GLY A 23 11.72 -16.62 7.56
C GLY A 23 10.37 -16.72 8.30
N LEU A 24 9.67 -15.61 8.49
CA LEU A 24 8.45 -15.53 9.31
C LEU A 24 7.16 -15.72 8.52
N LEU A 25 7.23 -16.11 7.24
CA LEU A 25 6.02 -16.28 6.41
C LEU A 25 5.06 -17.34 6.95
N THR A 26 5.58 -18.41 7.56
CA THR A 26 4.75 -19.47 8.16
C THR A 26 4.05 -18.96 9.41
N ALA A 27 4.79 -18.30 10.31
CA ALA A 27 4.24 -17.67 11.51
C ALA A 27 3.18 -16.62 11.14
N PHE A 28 3.47 -15.74 10.17
CA PHE A 28 2.52 -14.74 9.68
C PHE A 28 1.24 -15.32 9.04
N LYS A 29 1.23 -16.59 8.64
CA LYS A 29 0.02 -17.24 8.11
C LYS A 29 -0.78 -17.97 9.19
N ASN A 30 -0.09 -18.50 10.20
CA ASN A 30 -0.66 -19.49 11.12
C ASN A 30 -0.76 -18.98 12.56
N GLU A 31 -0.04 -17.92 12.91
CA GLU A 31 -0.03 -17.31 14.24
C GLU A 31 -0.77 -15.96 14.21
N PRO A 32 -1.97 -15.86 14.80
CA PRO A 32 -2.75 -14.62 14.81
C PRO A 32 -2.03 -13.44 15.45
N GLU A 33 -1.22 -13.70 16.48
CA GLU A 33 -0.50 -12.66 17.23
C GLU A 33 0.58 -12.00 16.35
N ILE A 34 1.45 -12.80 15.71
CA ILE A 34 2.43 -12.30 14.74
C ILE A 34 1.74 -11.58 13.58
N THR A 35 0.60 -12.10 13.12
CA THR A 35 -0.18 -11.47 12.05
C THR A 35 -0.68 -10.08 12.46
N LEU A 36 -1.21 -9.95 13.69
CA LEU A 36 -1.69 -8.70 14.24
C LEU A 36 -0.54 -7.70 14.39
N GLN A 37 0.56 -8.12 14.99
CA GLN A 37 1.73 -7.28 15.21
C GLN A 37 2.35 -6.75 13.91
N VAL A 38 2.48 -7.60 12.87
CA VAL A 38 2.91 -7.16 11.53
C VAL A 38 1.92 -6.13 10.93
N ARG A 39 0.61 -6.31 11.15
CA ARG A 39 -0.39 -5.34 10.70
C ARG A 39 -0.31 -4.03 11.48
N MET A 40 0.02 -4.05 12.77
CA MET A 40 0.22 -2.84 13.57
C MET A 40 1.37 -1.99 13.03
N VAL A 41 2.46 -2.61 12.56
CA VAL A 41 3.55 -1.89 11.87
C VAL A 41 3.02 -1.20 10.61
N GLY A 42 2.21 -1.88 9.80
CA GLY A 42 1.55 -1.28 8.63
C GLY A 42 0.55 -0.16 8.99
N ALA A 43 -0.10 -0.28 10.15
CA ALA A 43 -1.08 0.69 10.63
C ALA A 43 -0.47 2.06 11.01
N LEU A 44 0.86 2.14 11.20
CA LEU A 44 1.57 3.40 11.40
C LEU A 44 1.36 4.40 10.25
N ALA A 45 0.98 3.93 9.05
CA ALA A 45 0.63 4.80 7.93
C ALA A 45 -0.60 5.67 8.19
N PHE A 46 -1.42 5.30 9.17
CA PHE A 46 -2.64 6.02 9.58
C PHE A 46 -2.46 6.82 10.87
N VAL A 47 -1.27 6.87 11.44
CA VAL A 47 -0.97 7.75 12.58
C VAL A 47 -0.69 9.14 12.02
N PRO A 48 -1.15 10.24 12.66
CA PRO A 48 -0.84 11.58 12.17
C PRO A 48 0.70 11.76 12.09
N PRO A 49 1.24 12.36 11.01
CA PRO A 49 2.68 12.35 10.72
C PRO A 49 3.58 12.76 11.89
N GLY A 50 3.17 13.76 12.68
CA GLY A 50 3.93 14.24 13.84
C GLY A 50 4.03 13.24 15.01
N TYR A 51 3.16 12.23 15.06
CA TYR A 51 3.13 11.22 16.11
C TYR A 51 3.66 9.85 15.67
N VAL A 52 3.98 9.67 14.38
CA VAL A 52 4.41 8.37 13.83
C VAL A 52 5.66 7.84 14.53
N SER A 53 6.68 8.68 14.74
CA SER A 53 7.91 8.23 15.42
C SER A 53 7.67 7.80 16.86
N ALA A 54 6.86 8.56 17.62
CA ALA A 54 6.52 8.20 19.00
C ALA A 54 5.67 6.93 19.07
N ALA A 55 4.70 6.77 18.14
CA ALA A 55 3.90 5.56 18.04
C ALA A 55 4.75 4.33 17.67
N PHE A 56 5.73 4.50 16.79
CA PHE A 56 6.70 3.45 16.45
C PHE A 56 7.54 3.04 17.66
N GLU A 57 8.05 4.02 18.43
CA GLU A 57 8.85 3.78 19.63
C GLU A 57 8.08 3.02 20.71
N GLN A 58 6.80 3.31 20.91
CA GLN A 58 5.94 2.53 21.82
C GLN A 58 5.63 1.15 21.26
N LEU A 59 5.40 1.04 19.94
CA LEU A 59 5.04 -0.22 19.31
C LEU A 59 6.17 -1.25 19.45
N GLN A 60 7.42 -0.87 19.17
CA GLN A 60 8.56 -1.79 19.20
C GLN A 60 8.76 -2.47 20.57
N GLU A 61 8.38 -1.82 21.69
CA GLU A 61 8.49 -2.40 23.03
C GLU A 61 7.49 -3.55 23.26
N THR A 62 6.44 -3.63 22.44
CA THR A 62 5.35 -4.61 22.57
C THR A 62 5.44 -5.75 21.56
N LEU A 63 6.28 -5.61 20.52
CA LEU A 63 6.39 -6.61 19.47
C LEU A 63 7.14 -7.84 19.94
N ASP A 64 6.75 -9.00 19.42
CA ASP A 64 7.49 -10.24 19.58
C ASP A 64 8.92 -10.06 19.03
N ALA A 65 9.94 -10.49 19.79
CA ALA A 65 11.35 -10.36 19.43
C ALA A 65 11.70 -11.01 18.08
N ARG A 66 10.89 -11.97 17.60
CA ARG A 66 11.03 -12.53 16.25
C ARG A 66 10.87 -11.44 15.17
N LEU A 67 10.15 -10.36 15.46
CA LEU A 67 9.94 -9.22 14.56
C LEU A 67 11.04 -8.16 14.63
N ASP A 68 12.07 -8.29 15.48
CA ASP A 68 13.18 -7.34 15.55
C ASP A 68 13.80 -7.02 14.17
N PRO A 69 14.02 -8.00 13.27
CA PRO A 69 14.55 -7.69 11.94
C PRO A 69 13.60 -6.87 11.07
N LEU A 70 12.28 -6.99 11.29
CA LEU A 70 11.27 -6.15 10.63
C LEU A 70 11.27 -4.74 11.22
N VAL A 71 11.35 -4.62 12.55
CA VAL A 71 11.42 -3.34 13.28
C VAL A 71 12.63 -2.55 12.83
N GLU A 72 13.82 -3.16 12.83
CA GLU A 72 15.05 -2.50 12.39
C GLU A 72 14.96 -2.06 10.93
N TYR A 73 14.45 -2.92 10.05
CA TYR A 73 14.21 -2.56 8.65
C TYR A 73 13.25 -1.37 8.53
N PHE A 74 12.17 -1.37 9.31
CA PHE A 74 11.18 -0.30 9.26
C PHE A 74 11.76 1.01 9.77
N GLU A 75 12.53 0.96 10.85
CA GLU A 75 13.26 2.12 11.35
C GLU A 75 14.25 2.65 10.30
N ASP A 76 15.05 1.80 9.67
CA ASP A 76 16.05 2.24 8.69
C ASP A 76 15.45 2.89 7.46
N ASN A 77 14.28 2.39 7.01
CA ASN A 77 13.72 2.74 5.71
C ASN A 77 12.62 3.80 5.78
N TYR A 78 11.88 3.89 6.89
CA TYR A 78 10.64 4.67 6.95
C TYR A 78 10.59 5.69 8.10
N ILE A 79 11.28 5.43 9.22
CA ILE A 79 11.26 6.31 10.40
C ILE A 79 12.58 7.10 10.52
N GLY A 80 13.70 6.44 10.27
CA GLY A 80 15.08 6.91 10.36
C GLY A 80 15.68 6.70 11.75
N LYS A 81 16.89 6.16 11.91
CA LYS A 81 17.47 5.89 13.26
C LYS A 81 17.67 7.16 14.09
N LEU A 82 17.44 7.07 15.40
CA LEU A 82 17.74 8.15 16.34
C LEU A 82 19.27 8.30 16.52
N SER A 83 19.76 9.53 16.46
CA SER A 83 21.17 9.89 16.66
C SER A 83 21.29 11.07 17.62
N ARG A 84 22.50 11.33 18.14
CA ARG A 84 22.81 12.49 18.99
C ARG A 84 22.43 13.84 18.36
N ARG A 85 22.34 13.91 17.03
CA ARG A 85 21.99 15.12 16.27
C ARG A 85 20.51 15.16 15.87
N GLY A 86 19.68 14.28 16.43
CA GLY A 86 18.30 14.06 16.01
C GLY A 86 18.15 12.82 15.13
N ARG A 87 16.93 12.59 14.65
CA ARG A 87 16.58 11.42 13.86
C ARG A 87 17.12 11.57 12.43
N LYS A 88 17.80 10.54 11.90
CA LYS A 88 18.33 10.53 10.53
C LYS A 88 17.17 10.59 9.53
N ILE A 89 17.34 11.28 8.40
CA ILE A 89 16.35 11.26 7.33
C ILE A 89 16.36 9.87 6.68
N PRO A 90 15.23 9.13 6.67
CA PRO A 90 15.16 7.82 6.03
C PRO A 90 15.04 7.94 4.49
N PRO A 91 15.36 6.87 3.73
CA PRO A 91 15.15 6.82 2.29
C PRO A 91 13.70 7.07 1.86
N PHE A 92 12.73 6.65 2.69
CA PHE A 92 11.31 6.90 2.48
C PHE A 92 10.73 7.74 3.63
N PRO A 93 10.78 9.07 3.53
CA PRO A 93 10.24 9.97 4.56
C PRO A 93 8.77 9.71 4.86
N ILE A 94 8.35 9.96 6.11
CA ILE A 94 6.96 9.78 6.59
C ILE A 94 5.94 10.45 5.65
N SER A 95 6.23 11.67 5.20
CA SER A 95 5.36 12.43 4.29
C SER A 95 5.07 11.72 2.96
N TRP A 96 5.92 10.79 2.53
CA TRP A 96 5.70 10.04 1.30
C TRP A 96 4.68 8.93 1.51
N TRP A 97 4.85 8.08 2.52
CA TRP A 97 4.07 6.86 2.66
C TRP A 97 2.88 6.98 3.62
N ASN A 98 2.82 8.02 4.44
CA ASN A 98 1.70 8.26 5.33
C ASN A 98 0.41 8.54 4.55
N VAL A 99 -0.71 8.05 5.06
CA VAL A 99 -2.04 8.15 4.44
C VAL A 99 -3.06 8.82 5.35
N TYR A 100 -2.66 9.39 6.49
CA TYR A 100 -3.58 9.99 7.47
C TYR A 100 -4.40 11.12 6.85
N ASP A 101 -3.75 12.15 6.29
CA ASP A 101 -4.44 13.31 5.72
C ASP A 101 -5.32 12.92 4.53
N ARG A 102 -4.80 12.06 3.64
CA ARG A 102 -5.57 11.48 2.50
C ARG A 102 -6.80 10.72 2.97
N THR A 103 -6.69 10.04 4.11
CA THR A 103 -7.76 9.26 4.72
C THR A 103 -8.84 10.19 5.29
N LEU A 104 -8.47 11.35 5.84
CA LEU A 104 -9.40 12.37 6.34
C LEU A 104 -10.10 13.12 5.20
N GLU A 105 -9.37 13.48 4.16
CA GLU A 105 -9.87 14.25 3.01
C GLU A 105 -10.78 13.43 2.08
N GLY A 106 -10.94 12.13 2.33
CA GLY A 106 -11.66 11.22 1.42
C GLY A 106 -10.98 11.04 0.06
N ALA A 107 -9.82 11.66 -0.14
CA ALA A 107 -9.03 11.62 -1.35
C ALA A 107 -8.46 10.21 -1.53
N HIS A 108 -8.98 9.49 -2.54
CA HIS A 108 -8.52 8.18 -3.01
C HIS A 108 -7.98 7.27 -1.89
N ARG A 109 -8.85 6.96 -0.93
CA ARG A 109 -8.62 5.99 0.17
C ARG A 109 -8.25 4.58 -0.27
N SER A 110 -8.06 4.31 -1.56
CA SER A 110 -7.78 2.97 -2.01
C SER A 110 -6.63 2.95 -3.01
N ASN A 111 -5.61 2.23 -2.59
CA ASN A 111 -4.76 1.43 -3.44
C ASN A 111 -5.52 0.67 -4.57
N ASN A 112 -6.85 0.62 -4.58
CA ASN A 112 -7.61 -0.07 -5.62
C ASN A 112 -7.23 0.35 -7.04
N TYR A 113 -6.85 1.61 -7.29
CA TYR A 113 -6.38 2.03 -8.61
C TYR A 113 -5.01 1.43 -8.95
N SER A 114 -4.04 1.53 -8.05
CA SER A 114 -2.69 0.96 -8.24
C SER A 114 -2.72 -0.57 -8.25
N GLU A 115 -3.51 -1.21 -7.39
CA GLU A 115 -3.77 -2.66 -7.41
C GLU A 115 -4.51 -3.09 -8.68
N ALA A 116 -5.54 -2.37 -9.11
CA ALA A 116 -6.27 -2.73 -10.33
C ALA A 116 -5.38 -2.55 -11.56
N ALA A 117 -4.56 -1.49 -11.61
CA ALA A 117 -3.57 -1.28 -12.65
C ALA A 117 -2.53 -2.41 -12.63
N HIS A 118 -1.97 -2.76 -11.47
CA HIS A 118 -1.02 -3.86 -11.33
C HIS A 118 -1.64 -5.21 -11.70
N ARG A 119 -2.86 -5.52 -11.23
CA ARG A 119 -3.60 -6.74 -11.58
C ARG A 119 -3.87 -6.82 -13.08
N ARG A 120 -4.30 -5.73 -13.71
CA ARG A 120 -4.56 -5.68 -15.15
C ARG A 120 -3.27 -5.84 -15.95
N LEU A 121 -2.19 -5.19 -15.54
CA LEU A 121 -0.88 -5.35 -16.15
C LEU A 121 -0.38 -6.80 -16.04
N HIS A 122 -0.47 -7.40 -14.86
CA HIS A 122 -0.07 -8.79 -14.65
C HIS A 122 -0.92 -9.76 -15.48
N TYR A 123 -2.23 -9.54 -15.56
CA TYR A 123 -3.15 -10.32 -16.39
C TYR A 123 -2.80 -10.23 -17.89
N GLU A 124 -2.58 -9.02 -18.40
CA GLU A 124 -2.25 -8.80 -19.82
C GLU A 124 -0.89 -9.36 -20.22
N MET A 125 0.07 -9.36 -19.30
CA MET A 125 1.40 -9.89 -19.54
C MET A 125 1.41 -11.43 -19.48
N ASN A 126 0.73 -12.05 -18.52
CA ASN A 126 0.70 -13.51 -18.31
C ASN A 126 2.09 -14.20 -18.35
N VAL A 127 3.15 -13.47 -17.98
CA VAL A 127 4.53 -13.99 -17.87
C VAL A 127 5.22 -13.35 -16.67
N THR A 128 5.99 -14.14 -15.92
CA THR A 128 6.73 -13.67 -14.72
C THR A 128 7.88 -12.72 -15.06
N HIS A 129 8.53 -12.90 -16.22
CA HIS A 129 9.63 -12.06 -16.69
C HIS A 129 9.46 -11.71 -18.19
N PRO A 130 8.66 -10.69 -18.53
CA PRO A 130 8.46 -10.29 -19.91
C PRO A 130 9.71 -9.61 -20.48
N SER A 131 10.00 -9.84 -21.77
CA SER A 131 10.96 -9.01 -22.50
C SER A 131 10.41 -7.59 -22.63
N ILE A 132 11.29 -6.61 -22.85
CA ILE A 132 10.89 -5.20 -23.04
C ILE A 132 9.80 -5.03 -24.11
N TRP A 133 9.87 -5.82 -25.19
CA TRP A 133 8.87 -5.82 -26.26
C TRP A 133 7.51 -6.37 -25.85
N LYS A 134 7.48 -7.43 -25.03
CA LYS A 134 6.24 -7.97 -24.47
C LYS A 134 5.61 -6.97 -23.49
N PHE A 135 6.43 -6.27 -22.72
CA PHE A 135 5.99 -5.21 -21.82
C PHE A 135 5.35 -4.04 -22.58
N ILE A 136 6.02 -3.50 -23.60
CA ILE A 136 5.49 -2.41 -24.43
C ILE A 136 4.16 -2.83 -25.09
N SER A 137 4.13 -4.04 -25.68
CA SER A 137 2.90 -4.56 -26.31
C SER A 137 1.73 -4.70 -25.32
N ALA A 138 2.00 -5.08 -24.07
CA ALA A 138 0.98 -5.14 -23.02
C ALA A 138 0.47 -3.74 -22.66
N LEU A 139 1.35 -2.74 -22.54
CA LEU A 139 0.96 -1.35 -22.31
C LEU A 139 0.06 -0.81 -23.42
N CYS A 140 0.42 -1.05 -24.70
CA CYS A 140 -0.40 -0.64 -25.84
C CYS A 140 -1.79 -1.28 -25.83
N ARG A 141 -1.91 -2.55 -25.43
CA ARG A 141 -3.22 -3.22 -25.28
C ARG A 141 -4.07 -2.60 -24.16
N ILE A 142 -3.44 -2.32 -23.01
CA ILE A 142 -4.11 -1.67 -21.88
C ILE A 142 -4.62 -0.27 -22.27
N GLN A 143 -3.82 0.48 -23.03
CA GLN A 143 -4.18 1.81 -23.50
C GLN A 143 -5.35 1.75 -24.50
N LYS A 144 -5.28 0.91 -25.53
CA LYS A 144 -6.39 0.70 -26.48
C LYS A 144 -7.72 0.38 -25.78
N GLY A 145 -7.67 -0.46 -24.75
CA GLY A 145 -8.87 -0.79 -23.97
C GLY A 145 -9.40 0.35 -23.09
N ARG A 146 -8.58 1.36 -22.76
CA ARG A 146 -9.03 2.59 -22.07
C ARG A 146 -9.52 3.64 -23.04
N ASP A 147 -8.91 3.74 -24.22
CA ASP A 147 -9.32 4.72 -25.23
C ASP A 147 -10.74 4.40 -25.71
N ILE A 148 -11.06 3.12 -25.93
CA ILE A 148 -12.44 2.66 -26.23
C ILE A 148 -13.42 3.08 -25.12
N TYR A 149 -13.05 2.85 -23.86
CA TYR A 149 -13.87 3.23 -22.70
C TYR A 149 -14.06 4.75 -22.58
N PHE A 150 -13.01 5.52 -22.88
CA PHE A 150 -13.05 6.97 -22.86
C PHE A 150 -13.92 7.52 -24.00
N ASP A 151 -13.85 6.92 -25.18
CA ASP A 151 -14.68 7.26 -26.32
C ASP A 151 -16.17 6.94 -26.07
N GLU A 152 -16.48 5.83 -25.40
CA GLU A 152 -17.84 5.51 -24.92
C GLU A 152 -18.37 6.61 -23.98
N LEU A 153 -17.58 7.03 -22.99
CA LEU A 153 -17.94 8.13 -22.10
C LEU A 153 -18.13 9.47 -22.84
N ASN A 154 -17.27 9.78 -23.82
CA ASN A 154 -17.39 11.00 -24.63
C ASN A 154 -18.64 11.00 -25.51
N ARG A 155 -19.14 9.83 -25.92
CA ARG A 155 -20.40 9.68 -26.66
C ARG A 155 -21.64 9.83 -25.76
N GLY A 156 -21.45 9.99 -24.44
CA GLY A 156 -22.54 10.09 -23.47
C GLY A 156 -23.06 8.73 -22.99
N ASP A 157 -22.41 7.62 -23.39
CA ASP A 157 -22.72 6.32 -22.80
C ASP A 157 -22.28 6.35 -21.33
N GLY A 158 -23.23 6.05 -20.43
CA GLY A 158 -22.95 6.04 -18.99
C GLY A 158 -21.85 5.01 -18.66
N PRO A 159 -21.08 5.22 -17.58
CA PRO A 159 -20.09 4.25 -17.15
C PRO A 159 -20.76 2.87 -16.94
N PRO A 160 -20.08 1.77 -17.26
CA PRO A 160 -20.59 0.43 -17.09
C PRO A 160 -21.05 0.28 -15.65
N GLN A 161 -22.27 -0.26 -15.49
CA GLN A 161 -22.90 -0.37 -14.17
C GLN A 161 -21.94 -1.02 -13.18
N LYS A 162 -21.70 -0.35 -12.04
CA LYS A 162 -20.94 -0.93 -10.94
C LYS A 162 -21.55 -2.29 -10.62
N ARG A 163 -20.74 -3.34 -10.58
CA ARG A 163 -21.25 -4.68 -10.22
C ARG A 163 -21.97 -4.59 -8.87
N THR A 164 -23.12 -5.24 -8.75
CA THR A 164 -24.00 -5.20 -7.56
C THR A 164 -23.26 -5.47 -6.25
N LYS A 165 -22.24 -6.33 -6.28
CA LYS A 165 -21.38 -6.58 -5.10
C LYS A 165 -20.67 -5.33 -4.57
N TYR A 166 -20.20 -4.44 -5.45
CA TYR A 166 -19.51 -3.20 -5.08
C TYR A 166 -20.49 -2.11 -4.67
N MET A 167 -21.67 -2.06 -5.29
CA MET A 167 -22.76 -1.16 -4.85
C MET A 167 -23.23 -1.51 -3.43
N ARG A 168 -23.43 -2.80 -3.15
CA ARG A 168 -23.77 -3.29 -1.81
C ARG A 168 -22.65 -3.08 -0.78
N LEU A 169 -21.38 -3.09 -1.20
CA LEU A 169 -20.25 -2.75 -0.33
C LEU A 169 -20.23 -1.25 0.02
N ASP A 170 -20.45 -0.39 -0.98
CA ASP A 170 -20.58 1.06 -0.79
C ASP A 170 -21.81 1.42 0.08
N GLU A 171 -22.94 0.72 -0.06
CA GLU A 171 -24.15 0.87 0.77
C GLU A 171 -23.99 0.32 2.19
N ARG A 172 -23.22 -0.75 2.37
CA ARG A 172 -23.03 -1.43 3.67
C ARG A 172 -21.95 -0.77 4.52
N PHE A 173 -21.02 -0.04 3.91
CA PHE A 173 -19.95 0.71 4.60
C PHE A 173 -19.86 2.15 4.09
N PRO A 174 -20.91 2.98 4.29
CA PRO A 174 -20.88 4.38 3.92
C PRO A 174 -19.93 5.11 4.88
N MET A 175 -18.74 5.49 4.42
CA MET A 175 -17.78 6.34 5.14
C MET A 175 -17.65 6.01 6.64
N GLY A 176 -17.15 4.83 7.00
CA GLY A 176 -16.93 4.54 8.42
C GLY A 176 -16.42 3.13 8.72
N LYS A 177 -15.32 3.10 9.50
CA LYS A 177 -14.75 1.96 10.24
C LYS A 177 -13.83 1.02 9.45
N ILE A 178 -12.55 1.40 9.49
CA ILE A 178 -11.40 0.60 9.97
C ILE A 178 -11.58 -0.90 9.77
N PHE A 179 -10.92 -1.48 8.77
CA PHE A 179 -10.09 -2.71 8.80
C PHE A 179 -9.46 -2.92 7.43
#